data_AF-A0A524MVZ6-F1
#
_entry.id   AF-A0A524MVZ6-F1
#
_cell.length_a   1.000
_cell.length_b   1.000
_cell.length_c   1.000
_cell.angle_alpha   90.00
_cell.angle_beta   90.00
_cell.angle_gamma   90.00
#
_symmetry.space_group_name_H-M   'P 1'
#
loop_
_entity.id
_entity.type
_entity.pdbx_description
1 polymer ?
#
loop_
_entity_poly.entity_id
_entity_poly.type
_entity_poly.pdbx_seq_one_letter_code
_entity_poly.pdbx_strand_id
1 'polypeptide(L)'
;MPEKKSKVVEKEGPDMVGQWQLKIADGSVYGPIDLATLKDWAEQGRIAPGDEISQDKEKWSKAEELGDLAMQWVIDVGDGSTYGPVNIHAIVDLVQDGTVKRQANASNNSTGETVTISDLLPELADIVPSEDKKESATSAEQEILEQIEGLEQKAKISGFELERARQELEAQQNSYAKLQQQTVERETKLRADIETLEKEIESARSSAKSGADAEDLKGELENLQQEMKRAADMAEQLKNDLKHQKELYEAERERAARLEETHREHVHVLEKKCEATAASLEQAEERLATERSKGEGVDWLGGEESMGRAIAADKERVSAIEKEVGVTVAMLEEARADLEKQKGLYRSLENVSEQKERSINDRIEQYHADSVKAAKKIKELKAKAEGERRQREEAGKGHSKKEQKLLDRIGALDAEMQEAESGLRQARHDLKVQKDEETAEKKKGLARESELTKRISELESEWKKATEALKAAEKEQAEKTKVLENKLAEQQAELDRAREEFEAEKRRYQELSAETSTKEVELSSLKKSSDALKAAEKEQAEKAR
;
A
#
# COMPACT_ATOMS: atom_id res chain seq x y z
N MET A 1 -9.33 47.37 53.47
CA MET A 1 -9.33 48.75 52.95
C MET A 1 -7.89 49.24 52.84
N PRO A 2 -7.51 50.01 51.81
CA PRO A 2 -8.39 50.77 50.92
C PRO A 2 -8.48 50.23 49.49
N GLU A 3 -9.70 50.32 48.99
CA GLU A 3 -10.10 50.23 47.59
C GLU A 3 -9.59 51.47 46.84
N LYS A 4 -8.95 51.28 45.69
CA LYS A 4 -8.80 52.35 44.70
C LYS A 4 -9.91 52.20 43.67
N LYS A 5 -10.92 53.06 43.82
CA LYS A 5 -11.97 53.31 42.83
C LYS A 5 -11.33 53.91 41.57
N SER A 6 -11.39 53.18 40.47
CA SER A 6 -11.13 53.74 39.14
C SER A 6 -12.41 54.37 38.62
N LYS A 7 -12.29 55.67 38.39
CA LYS A 7 -13.31 56.63 37.98
C LYS A 7 -13.72 56.32 36.53
N VAL A 8 -14.96 55.91 36.32
CA VAL A 8 -15.60 55.88 34.99
C VAL A 8 -15.82 57.33 34.59
N VAL A 9 -15.20 57.74 33.50
CA VAL A 9 -15.44 59.02 32.86
C VAL A 9 -16.67 58.82 31.98
N GLU A 10 -17.83 59.23 32.48
CA GLU A 10 -18.98 59.56 31.63
C GLU A 10 -18.56 60.73 30.73
N LYS A 11 -18.42 60.46 29.43
CA LYS A 11 -18.42 61.51 28.43
C LYS A 11 -19.87 61.97 28.28
N GLU A 12 -20.14 63.16 28.81
CA GLU A 12 -21.28 63.98 28.40
C GLU A 12 -21.25 64.10 26.86
N GLY A 13 -22.27 63.55 26.20
CA GLY A 13 -22.50 63.74 24.77
C GLY A 13 -23.00 65.17 24.53
N PRO A 14 -22.60 65.81 23.42
CA PRO A 14 -23.06 67.15 23.09
C PRO A 14 -24.57 67.13 22.84
N ASP A 15 -25.25 68.16 23.33
CA ASP A 15 -26.68 68.44 23.17
C ASP A 15 -27.18 68.02 21.76
N MET A 16 -28.09 67.04 21.73
CA MET A 16 -28.77 66.68 20.49
C MET A 16 -29.62 67.87 20.03
N VAL A 17 -29.12 68.58 19.02
CA VAL A 17 -29.92 69.45 18.17
C VAL A 17 -31.10 68.62 17.69
N GLY A 18 -32.33 69.01 18.06
CA GLY A 18 -33.54 68.21 17.92
C GLY A 18 -33.71 67.65 16.52
N GLN A 19 -33.53 66.33 16.39
CA GLN A 19 -33.66 65.62 15.14
C GLN A 19 -35.14 65.36 14.84
N TRP A 20 -35.67 66.04 13.82
CA TRP A 20 -37.04 65.89 13.36
C TRP A 20 -37.22 64.59 12.57
N GLN A 21 -38.42 64.06 12.62
CA GLN A 21 -38.85 62.93 11.83
C GLN A 21 -40.20 63.24 11.22
N LEU A 22 -40.39 62.81 9.99
CA LEU A 22 -41.59 62.98 9.20
C LEU A 22 -42.28 61.63 9.04
N LYS A 23 -43.56 61.57 9.34
CA LYS A 23 -44.41 60.41 9.13
C LYS A 23 -45.48 60.77 8.11
N ILE A 24 -45.43 60.11 6.96
CA ILE A 24 -46.38 60.35 5.88
C ILE A 24 -47.65 59.52 6.07
N ALA A 25 -48.71 59.84 5.33
CA ALA A 25 -50.03 59.23 5.45
C ALA A 25 -50.07 57.67 5.38
N ASP A 26 -49.10 57.01 4.73
CA ASP A 26 -49.00 55.55 4.65
C ASP A 26 -48.43 54.88 5.93
N GLY A 27 -48.00 55.70 6.90
CA GLY A 27 -47.41 55.26 8.16
C GLY A 27 -45.87 55.15 8.14
N SER A 28 -45.22 55.39 7.00
CA SER A 28 -43.77 55.39 6.87
C SER A 28 -43.16 56.57 7.60
N VAL A 29 -42.10 56.32 8.39
CA VAL A 29 -41.37 57.33 9.16
C VAL A 29 -39.99 57.56 8.56
N TYR A 30 -39.69 58.81 8.22
CA TYR A 30 -38.44 59.29 7.67
C TYR A 30 -37.73 60.16 8.71
N GLY A 31 -36.42 60.02 8.83
CA GLY A 31 -35.59 60.74 9.80
C GLY A 31 -34.70 59.80 10.60
N PRO A 32 -33.78 60.34 11.42
CA PRO A 32 -33.68 61.74 11.85
C PRO A 32 -33.14 62.73 10.79
N ILE A 33 -33.78 63.89 10.65
CA ILE A 33 -33.34 65.01 9.80
C ILE A 33 -33.35 66.32 10.57
N ASP A 34 -32.59 67.31 10.11
CA ASP A 34 -32.62 68.64 10.69
C ASP A 34 -33.80 69.48 10.16
N LEU A 35 -34.07 70.61 10.82
CA LEU A 35 -35.18 71.49 10.46
C LEU A 35 -34.99 72.12 9.08
N ALA A 36 -33.74 72.36 8.64
CA ALA A 36 -33.45 72.94 7.33
C ALA A 36 -33.86 71.99 6.20
N THR A 37 -33.48 70.72 6.29
CA THR A 37 -33.90 69.69 5.33
C THR A 37 -35.43 69.53 5.29
N LEU A 38 -36.09 69.64 6.45
CA LEU A 38 -37.55 69.57 6.52
C LEU A 38 -38.22 70.78 5.82
N LYS A 39 -37.62 71.97 5.89
CA LYS A 39 -38.07 73.16 5.14
C LYS A 39 -37.91 72.97 3.64
N ASP A 40 -36.75 72.50 3.18
CA ASP A 40 -36.51 72.22 1.76
C ASP A 40 -37.53 71.21 1.21
N TRP A 41 -37.89 70.20 2.00
CA TRP A 41 -38.91 69.22 1.60
C TRP A 41 -40.31 69.83 1.52
N ALA A 42 -40.65 70.78 2.41
CA ALA A 42 -41.91 71.51 2.32
C ALA A 42 -41.95 72.40 1.06
N GLU A 43 -40.85 73.09 0.75
CA GLU A 43 -40.71 73.97 -0.42
C GLU A 43 -40.79 73.20 -1.74
N GLN A 44 -40.22 71.99 -1.79
CA GLN A 44 -40.31 71.07 -2.94
C GLN A 44 -41.67 70.32 -3.03
N GLY A 45 -42.62 70.59 -2.14
CA GLY A 45 -43.93 69.93 -2.14
C GLY A 45 -43.90 68.44 -1.78
N ARG A 46 -42.82 67.96 -1.13
CA ARG A 46 -42.68 66.56 -0.70
C ARG A 46 -43.41 66.24 0.61
N ILE A 47 -43.76 67.27 1.38
CA ILE A 47 -44.58 67.13 2.60
C ILE A 47 -46.03 67.42 2.23
N ALA A 48 -46.88 66.40 2.34
CA ALA A 48 -48.29 66.51 1.98
C ALA A 48 -49.11 67.10 3.15
N PRO A 49 -50.28 67.72 2.85
CA PRO A 49 -51.22 68.13 3.89
C PRO A 49 -51.63 66.95 4.78
N GLY A 50 -51.58 67.13 6.09
CA GLY A 50 -51.88 66.09 7.07
C GLY A 50 -50.74 65.12 7.41
N ASP A 51 -49.56 65.22 6.78
CA ASP A 51 -48.38 64.49 7.25
C ASP A 51 -47.99 64.94 8.67
N GLU A 52 -47.42 64.03 9.47
CA GLU A 52 -47.11 64.28 10.88
C GLU A 52 -45.60 64.41 11.08
N ILE A 53 -45.16 65.24 12.02
CA ILE A 53 -43.77 65.39 12.40
C ILE A 53 -43.58 65.22 13.90
N SER A 54 -42.39 64.76 14.31
CA SER A 54 -42.03 64.54 15.71
C SER A 54 -40.54 64.74 15.96
N GLN A 55 -40.17 65.32 17.10
CA GLN A 55 -38.78 65.36 17.59
C GLN A 55 -38.45 64.16 18.48
N ASP A 56 -39.45 63.53 19.10
CA ASP A 56 -39.27 62.55 20.17
C ASP A 56 -39.81 61.14 19.83
N LYS A 57 -40.38 60.93 18.63
CA LYS A 57 -41.08 59.69 18.18
C LYS A 57 -42.39 59.38 18.90
N GLU A 58 -42.73 60.12 19.94
CA GLU A 58 -43.88 59.82 20.80
C GLU A 58 -45.03 60.79 20.55
N LYS A 59 -44.71 62.08 20.41
CA LYS A 59 -45.67 63.14 20.12
C LYS A 59 -45.57 63.54 18.66
N TRP A 60 -46.64 63.29 17.93
CA TRP A 60 -46.79 63.62 16.52
C TRP A 60 -47.72 64.83 16.39
N SER A 61 -47.27 65.87 15.71
CA SER A 61 -48.06 67.06 15.35
C SER A 61 -48.11 67.17 13.83
N LYS A 62 -49.16 67.76 13.27
CA LYS A 62 -49.21 67.90 11.82
C LYS A 62 -48.12 68.84 11.31
N ALA A 63 -47.56 68.56 10.14
CA ALA A 63 -46.53 69.40 9.53
C ALA A 63 -47.01 70.85 9.31
N GLU A 64 -48.29 71.03 8.97
CA GLU A 64 -48.94 72.34 8.81
C GLU A 64 -49.01 73.17 10.12
N GLU A 65 -48.89 72.54 11.29
CA GLU A 65 -48.86 73.24 12.58
C GLU A 65 -47.47 73.80 12.91
N LEU A 66 -46.43 73.32 12.22
CA LEU A 66 -45.07 73.83 12.38
C LEU A 66 -44.88 75.06 11.49
N GLY A 67 -45.03 76.25 12.09
CA GLY A 67 -44.93 77.52 11.38
C GLY A 67 -43.64 77.72 10.58
N ASP A 68 -42.56 77.06 10.98
CA ASP A 68 -41.27 77.06 10.29
C ASP A 68 -41.30 76.50 8.86
N LEU A 69 -42.27 75.63 8.53
CA LEU A 69 -42.42 75.04 7.18
C LEU A 69 -43.23 75.91 6.22
N ALA A 70 -43.82 77.01 6.71
CA ALA A 70 -44.63 77.95 5.94
C ALA A 70 -45.74 77.28 5.10
N MET A 71 -46.29 76.15 5.58
CA MET A 71 -47.38 75.41 4.92
C MET A 71 -48.74 76.07 5.23
N GLN A 72 -49.01 77.22 4.60
CA GLN A 72 -50.17 78.06 4.91
C GLN A 72 -51.10 78.26 3.72
N TRP A 73 -50.74 77.81 2.53
CA TRP A 73 -51.50 78.05 1.30
C TRP A 73 -52.44 76.91 0.98
N VAL A 74 -53.72 77.23 0.79
CA VAL A 74 -54.77 76.30 0.37
C VAL A 74 -55.27 76.71 -0.99
N ILE A 75 -55.28 75.76 -1.92
CA ILE A 75 -55.60 75.95 -3.33
C ILE A 75 -57.00 75.41 -3.62
N ASP A 76 -57.83 76.18 -4.31
CA ASP A 76 -59.11 75.73 -4.83
C ASP A 76 -58.91 75.05 -6.20
N VAL A 77 -59.12 73.74 -6.27
CA VAL A 77 -58.86 72.93 -7.48
C VAL A 77 -59.99 73.12 -8.52
N GLY A 78 -61.06 73.83 -8.17
CA GLY A 78 -62.14 74.25 -9.09
C GLY A 78 -63.27 73.25 -9.28
N ASP A 79 -63.20 72.09 -8.61
CA ASP A 79 -64.27 71.08 -8.54
C ASP A 79 -65.06 71.14 -7.21
N GLY A 80 -64.79 72.18 -6.39
CA GLY A 80 -65.33 72.34 -5.04
C GLY A 80 -64.47 71.67 -3.96
N SER A 81 -63.34 71.04 -4.32
CA SER A 81 -62.33 70.54 -3.39
C SER A 81 -61.15 71.51 -3.24
N THR A 82 -60.54 71.49 -2.06
CA THR A 82 -59.37 72.29 -1.74
C THR A 82 -58.15 71.40 -1.51
N TYR A 83 -57.00 71.82 -2.00
CA TYR A 83 -55.71 71.14 -1.83
C TYR A 83 -54.75 72.02 -1.02
N GLY A 84 -54.33 71.53 0.14
CA GLY A 84 -53.48 72.28 1.08
C GLY A 84 -53.86 71.99 2.53
N PRO A 85 -53.11 72.51 3.51
CA PRO A 85 -52.10 73.57 3.38
C PRO A 85 -50.76 73.11 2.79
N VAL A 86 -50.16 73.90 1.89
CA VAL A 86 -48.83 73.68 1.29
C VAL A 86 -47.94 74.93 1.39
N ASN A 87 -46.64 74.75 1.18
CA ASN A 87 -45.70 75.87 1.03
C ASN A 87 -45.94 76.60 -0.29
N ILE A 88 -45.70 77.92 -0.33
CA ILE A 88 -45.91 78.75 -1.52
C ILE A 88 -45.02 78.33 -2.71
N HIS A 89 -43.79 77.87 -2.44
CA HIS A 89 -42.85 77.46 -3.48
C HIS A 89 -43.27 76.15 -4.17
N ALA A 90 -43.91 75.25 -3.42
CA ALA A 90 -44.43 73.99 -3.94
C ALA A 90 -45.53 74.19 -5.00
N ILE A 91 -46.16 75.37 -5.05
CA ILE A 91 -47.20 75.70 -6.03
C ILE A 91 -46.64 75.64 -7.46
N VAL A 92 -45.36 76.01 -7.67
CA VAL A 92 -44.72 75.97 -9.00
C VAL A 92 -44.72 74.54 -9.54
N ASP A 93 -44.27 73.59 -8.72
CA ASP A 93 -44.18 72.18 -9.09
C ASP A 93 -45.57 71.55 -9.24
N LEU A 94 -46.51 71.87 -8.35
CA LEU A 94 -47.90 71.41 -8.45
C LEU A 94 -48.61 71.88 -9.74
N VAL A 95 -48.22 73.05 -10.26
CA VAL A 95 -48.70 73.56 -11.56
C VAL A 95 -47.99 72.88 -12.72
N GLN A 96 -46.69 72.62 -12.62
CA GLN A 96 -45.91 71.93 -13.66
C GLN A 96 -46.39 70.49 -13.85
N ASP A 97 -46.65 69.79 -12.75
CA ASP A 97 -47.15 68.42 -12.73
C ASP A 97 -48.65 68.32 -13.09
N GLY A 98 -49.33 69.46 -13.22
CA GLY A 98 -50.73 69.54 -13.63
C GLY A 98 -51.73 69.17 -12.52
N THR A 99 -51.26 68.94 -11.29
CA THR A 99 -52.10 68.72 -10.10
C THR A 99 -53.02 69.91 -9.84
N VAL A 100 -52.53 71.13 -10.14
CA VAL A 100 -53.27 72.38 -9.96
C VAL A 100 -53.27 73.18 -11.27
N LYS A 101 -54.41 73.80 -11.60
CA LYS A 101 -54.54 74.67 -12.78
C LYS A 101 -53.97 76.05 -12.48
N ARG A 102 -53.32 76.68 -13.46
CA ARG A 102 -52.80 78.07 -13.34
C ARG A 102 -53.86 79.12 -12.98
N GLN A 103 -55.12 78.85 -13.28
CA GLN A 103 -56.26 79.75 -13.01
C GLN A 103 -56.93 79.48 -11.65
N ALA A 104 -56.44 78.50 -10.88
CA ALA A 104 -56.93 78.24 -9.55
C ALA A 104 -56.59 79.40 -8.61
N ASN A 105 -57.42 79.59 -7.58
CA ASN A 105 -57.19 80.54 -6.52
C ASN A 105 -56.42 79.85 -5.40
N ALA A 106 -55.36 80.48 -4.92
CA ALA A 106 -54.65 80.10 -3.70
C ALA A 106 -55.02 81.10 -2.60
N SER A 107 -55.40 80.58 -1.44
CA SER A 107 -55.73 81.38 -0.26
C SER A 107 -54.77 81.05 0.88
N ASN A 108 -54.25 82.07 1.55
CA ASN A 108 -53.38 81.89 2.71
C ASN A 108 -54.24 81.81 3.98
N ASN A 109 -54.18 80.68 4.68
CA ASN A 109 -54.98 80.41 5.88
C ASN A 109 -54.64 81.34 7.06
N SER A 110 -53.45 81.94 7.09
CA SER A 110 -53.03 82.81 8.19
C SER A 110 -53.40 84.29 7.96
N THR A 111 -53.35 84.77 6.72
CA THR A 111 -53.62 86.18 6.37
C THR A 111 -55.03 86.39 5.79
N GLY A 112 -55.68 85.33 5.29
CA GLY A 112 -56.95 85.40 4.58
C GLY A 112 -56.84 85.98 3.17
N GLU A 113 -55.61 86.19 2.68
CA GLU A 113 -55.34 86.70 1.34
C GLU A 113 -55.64 85.63 0.28
N THR A 114 -56.30 86.01 -0.81
CA THR A 114 -56.60 85.12 -1.94
C THR A 114 -55.99 85.70 -3.22
N VAL A 115 -55.12 84.93 -3.87
CA VAL A 115 -54.39 85.31 -5.08
C VAL A 115 -54.59 84.24 -6.15
N THR A 116 -54.64 84.63 -7.43
CA THR A 116 -54.65 83.66 -8.53
C THR A 116 -53.25 83.10 -8.74
N ILE A 117 -53.12 81.79 -8.97
CA ILE A 117 -51.79 81.17 -9.16
C ILE A 117 -51.02 81.78 -10.35
N SER A 118 -51.72 82.24 -11.39
CA SER A 118 -51.11 82.94 -12.53
C SER A 118 -50.41 84.23 -12.14
N ASP A 119 -50.86 84.89 -11.08
CA ASP A 119 -50.26 86.13 -10.57
C ASP A 119 -49.05 85.84 -9.66
N LEU A 120 -48.98 84.66 -9.03
CA LEU A 120 -47.86 84.23 -8.18
C LEU A 120 -46.65 83.71 -8.97
N LEU A 121 -46.88 83.10 -10.14
CA LEU A 121 -45.81 82.45 -10.92
C LEU A 121 -44.69 83.36 -11.44
N PRO A 122 -44.94 84.61 -11.90
CA PRO A 122 -43.87 85.51 -12.37
C PRO A 122 -42.93 85.94 -11.25
N GLU A 123 -43.45 86.16 -10.04
CA GLU A 123 -42.68 86.56 -8.86
C GLU A 123 -41.77 85.43 -8.36
N LEU A 124 -42.13 84.18 -8.69
CA LEU A 124 -41.35 82.98 -8.39
C LEU A 124 -40.35 82.60 -9.51
N ALA A 125 -40.33 83.30 -10.66
CA ALA A 125 -39.56 82.92 -11.85
C ALA A 125 -38.24 83.67 -12.08
N ASP A 126 -37.95 84.78 -11.38
CA ASP A 126 -36.76 85.64 -11.56
C ASP A 126 -35.44 85.05 -11.02
N ILE A 127 -35.36 83.73 -10.78
CA ILE A 127 -34.26 83.06 -10.08
C ILE A 127 -33.40 82.15 -11.00
N VAL A 128 -33.53 82.18 -12.35
CA VAL A 128 -32.74 81.32 -13.28
C VAL A 128 -32.01 82.10 -14.43
N PRO A 129 -30.71 81.89 -14.75
CA PRO A 129 -29.97 82.64 -15.79
C PRO A 129 -29.82 81.96 -17.18
N SER A 130 -29.63 82.78 -18.24
CA SER A 130 -29.79 82.50 -19.70
C SER A 130 -28.48 82.31 -20.55
N GLU A 131 -28.63 81.82 -21.80
CA GLU A 131 -27.70 80.96 -22.60
C GLU A 131 -26.59 81.54 -23.57
N ASP A 132 -26.18 82.81 -23.58
CA ASP A 132 -25.43 83.36 -24.76
C ASP A 132 -23.86 83.30 -24.80
N LYS A 133 -23.18 82.32 -24.18
CA LYS A 133 -21.68 82.20 -24.18
C LYS A 133 -21.14 80.84 -24.74
N LYS A 134 -21.57 80.40 -25.93
CA LYS A 134 -21.29 79.02 -26.43
C LYS A 134 -20.21 78.80 -27.51
N GLU A 135 -19.50 79.80 -28.07
CA GLU A 135 -18.66 79.53 -29.29
C GLU A 135 -17.13 79.58 -29.18
N SER A 136 -16.51 80.24 -28.19
CA SER A 136 -15.03 80.21 -28.04
C SER A 136 -14.55 79.28 -26.92
N ALA A 137 -15.45 78.85 -26.04
CA ALA A 137 -15.20 77.84 -25.03
C ALA A 137 -15.12 76.42 -25.64
N THR A 138 -15.76 76.18 -26.79
CA THR A 138 -15.92 74.85 -27.38
C THR A 138 -14.63 74.18 -27.82
N SER A 139 -13.59 74.88 -28.30
CA SER A 139 -12.34 74.22 -28.73
C SER A 139 -11.44 73.83 -27.55
N ALA A 140 -11.38 74.65 -26.49
CA ALA A 140 -10.64 74.33 -25.28
C ALA A 140 -11.43 73.37 -24.37
N GLU A 141 -12.77 73.49 -24.34
CA GLU A 141 -13.64 72.47 -23.77
C GLU A 141 -13.51 71.15 -24.51
N GLN A 142 -13.43 71.11 -25.84
CA GLN A 142 -13.24 69.86 -26.58
C GLN A 142 -11.91 69.17 -26.27
N GLU A 143 -10.81 69.92 -26.14
CA GLU A 143 -9.49 69.36 -25.82
C GLU A 143 -9.39 68.90 -24.35
N ILE A 144 -10.05 69.63 -23.42
CA ILE A 144 -10.19 69.23 -22.02
C ILE A 144 -11.14 68.04 -21.88
N LEU A 145 -12.24 68.00 -22.63
CA LEU A 145 -13.18 66.87 -22.68
C LEU A 145 -12.50 65.62 -23.24
N GLU A 146 -11.67 65.73 -24.27
CA GLU A 146 -10.94 64.59 -24.85
C GLU A 146 -9.85 64.06 -23.88
N GLN A 147 -9.21 64.94 -23.09
CA GLN A 147 -8.27 64.54 -22.04
C GLN A 147 -8.98 63.94 -20.80
N ILE A 148 -10.13 64.48 -20.41
CA ILE A 148 -10.99 63.94 -19.35
C ILE A 148 -11.51 62.58 -19.76
N GLU A 149 -12.05 62.43 -20.98
CA GLU A 149 -12.51 61.16 -21.55
C GLU A 149 -11.36 60.15 -21.64
N GLY A 150 -10.15 60.58 -22.03
CA GLY A 150 -8.96 59.74 -22.03
C GLY A 150 -8.47 59.29 -20.65
N LEU A 151 -8.65 60.12 -19.61
CA LEU A 151 -8.32 59.79 -18.21
C LEU A 151 -9.40 58.96 -17.55
N GLU A 152 -10.68 59.20 -17.84
CA GLU A 152 -11.83 58.41 -17.43
C GLU A 152 -11.78 57.01 -18.04
N GLN A 153 -11.44 56.88 -19.33
CA GLN A 153 -11.23 55.57 -19.94
C GLN A 153 -10.06 54.82 -19.28
N LYS A 154 -8.97 55.50 -18.93
CA LYS A 154 -7.85 54.88 -18.20
C LYS A 154 -8.20 54.51 -16.76
N ALA A 155 -8.95 55.34 -16.05
CA ALA A 155 -9.41 55.09 -14.69
C ALA A 155 -10.42 53.93 -14.65
N LYS A 156 -11.29 53.83 -15.65
CA LYS A 156 -12.20 52.71 -15.86
C LYS A 156 -11.48 51.40 -16.14
N ILE A 157 -10.58 51.41 -17.12
CA ILE A 157 -9.84 50.21 -17.52
C ILE A 157 -9.02 49.71 -16.34
N SER A 158 -8.29 50.60 -15.67
CA SER A 158 -7.50 50.24 -14.49
C SER A 158 -8.39 49.82 -13.32
N GLY A 159 -9.55 50.45 -13.09
CA GLY A 159 -10.62 50.06 -12.17
C GLY A 159 -10.98 48.59 -12.29
N PHE A 160 -11.33 48.23 -13.51
CA PHE A 160 -11.85 46.93 -13.89
C PHE A 160 -10.80 45.83 -13.81
N GLU A 161 -9.57 46.15 -14.19
CA GLU A 161 -8.43 45.24 -14.03
C GLU A 161 -8.12 44.97 -12.55
N LEU A 162 -8.42 45.93 -11.68
CA LEU A 162 -8.17 45.86 -10.24
C LEU A 162 -9.06 44.91 -9.53
N GLU A 163 -10.35 45.14 -9.67
CA GLU A 163 -11.34 44.29 -9.04
C GLU A 163 -11.14 42.89 -9.60
N ARG A 164 -11.11 42.72 -10.92
CA ARG A 164 -10.90 41.40 -11.52
C ARG A 164 -9.68 40.68 -10.93
N ALA A 165 -8.57 41.38 -10.70
CA ALA A 165 -7.40 40.82 -10.04
C ALA A 165 -7.66 40.41 -8.58
N ARG A 166 -8.40 41.19 -7.77
CA ARG A 166 -8.71 40.85 -6.36
C ARG A 166 -9.54 39.59 -6.20
N GLN A 167 -10.50 39.34 -7.07
CA GLN A 167 -11.33 38.13 -6.95
C GLN A 167 -10.76 36.92 -7.64
N GLU A 168 -10.06 37.10 -8.76
CA GLU A 168 -9.23 36.02 -9.29
C GLU A 168 -8.26 35.57 -8.20
N LEU A 169 -7.71 36.51 -7.44
CA LEU A 169 -6.90 36.22 -6.28
C LEU A 169 -7.65 35.48 -5.16
N GLU A 170 -8.72 36.01 -4.59
CA GLU A 170 -9.43 35.34 -3.48
C GLU A 170 -9.96 33.94 -3.86
N ALA A 171 -10.51 33.79 -5.06
CA ALA A 171 -10.95 32.50 -5.59
C ALA A 171 -9.78 31.53 -5.75
N GLN A 172 -8.64 32.01 -6.25
CA GLN A 172 -7.43 31.21 -6.32
C GLN A 172 -6.92 30.86 -4.91
N GLN A 173 -7.02 31.74 -3.91
CA GLN A 173 -6.62 31.52 -2.51
C GLN A 173 -7.36 30.32 -1.92
N ASN A 174 -8.67 30.30 -2.11
CA ASN A 174 -9.55 29.25 -1.62
C ASN A 174 -9.32 27.94 -2.38
N SER A 175 -9.17 28.01 -3.70
CA SER A 175 -8.83 26.85 -4.52
C SER A 175 -7.47 26.24 -4.12
N TYR A 176 -6.52 27.10 -3.76
CA TYR A 176 -5.16 26.73 -3.41
C TYR A 176 -5.08 26.16 -1.99
N ALA A 177 -5.82 26.72 -1.02
CA ALA A 177 -5.97 26.15 0.32
C ALA A 177 -6.59 24.74 0.25
N LYS A 178 -7.59 24.55 -0.60
CA LYS A 178 -8.22 23.25 -0.83
C LYS A 178 -7.27 22.26 -1.52
N LEU A 179 -6.50 22.72 -2.51
CA LEU A 179 -5.48 21.91 -3.18
C LEU A 179 -4.37 21.50 -2.19
N GLN A 180 -3.92 22.40 -1.32
CA GLN A 180 -2.98 22.07 -0.24
C GLN A 180 -3.50 20.98 0.68
N GLN A 181 -4.74 21.10 1.13
CA GLN A 181 -5.36 20.10 2.00
C GLN A 181 -5.38 18.73 1.32
N GLN A 182 -5.81 18.68 0.05
CA GLN A 182 -5.84 17.43 -0.73
C GLN A 182 -4.45 16.87 -0.99
N THR A 183 -3.44 17.71 -1.17
CA THR A 183 -2.06 17.25 -1.43
C THR A 183 -1.44 16.70 -0.15
N VAL A 184 -1.68 17.32 1.00
CA VAL A 184 -1.29 16.77 2.31
C VAL A 184 -2.00 15.45 2.58
N GLU A 185 -3.29 15.34 2.29
CA GLU A 185 -4.04 14.08 2.38
C GLU A 185 -3.48 13.00 1.44
N ARG A 186 -3.03 13.37 0.25
CA ARG A 186 -2.42 12.45 -0.72
C ARG A 186 -1.01 12.04 -0.30
N GLU A 187 -0.19 12.97 0.18
CA GLU A 187 1.15 12.68 0.71
C GLU A 187 1.07 11.77 1.94
N THR A 188 0.11 12.01 2.85
CA THR A 188 -0.08 11.17 4.03
C THR A 188 -0.52 9.75 3.65
N LYS A 189 -1.41 9.61 2.67
CA LYS A 189 -1.77 8.30 2.10
C LYS A 189 -0.58 7.61 1.44
N LEU A 190 0.17 8.31 0.59
CA LEU A 190 1.38 7.75 -0.06
C LEU A 190 2.44 7.35 0.95
N ARG A 191 2.64 8.13 2.02
CA ARG A 191 3.55 7.74 3.12
C ARG A 191 3.09 6.49 3.84
N ALA A 192 1.79 6.36 4.12
CA ALA A 192 1.23 5.15 4.71
C ALA A 192 1.42 3.94 3.79
N ASP A 193 1.18 4.11 2.48
CA ASP A 193 1.39 3.07 1.47
C ASP A 193 2.86 2.64 1.40
N ILE A 194 3.81 3.59 1.41
CA ILE A 194 5.25 3.34 1.48
C ILE A 194 5.60 2.53 2.74
N GLU A 195 5.08 2.92 3.91
CA GLU A 195 5.36 2.19 5.16
C GLU A 195 4.83 0.75 5.12
N THR A 196 3.65 0.52 4.51
CA THR A 196 3.16 -0.84 4.27
C THR A 196 4.02 -1.63 3.29
N LEU A 197 4.46 -1.01 2.19
CA LEU A 197 5.35 -1.66 1.21
C LEU A 197 6.71 -2.00 1.83
N GLU A 198 7.26 -1.14 2.68
CA GLU A 198 8.50 -1.41 3.43
C GLU A 198 8.33 -2.62 4.35
N LYS A 199 7.21 -2.72 5.07
CA LYS A 199 6.89 -3.89 5.91
C LYS A 199 6.72 -5.17 5.08
N GLU A 200 6.07 -5.08 3.92
CA GLU A 200 5.91 -6.21 3.00
C GLU A 200 7.27 -6.67 2.42
N ILE A 201 8.14 -5.73 2.02
CA ILE A 201 9.52 -6.00 1.58
C ILE A 201 10.34 -6.67 2.69
N GLU A 202 10.27 -6.17 3.92
CA GLU A 202 10.99 -6.76 5.05
C GLU A 202 10.50 -8.18 5.34
N SER A 203 9.18 -8.42 5.25
CA SER A 203 8.60 -9.75 5.40
C SER A 203 9.04 -10.70 4.28
N ALA A 204 9.05 -10.26 3.02
CA ALA A 204 9.49 -11.03 1.87
C ALA A 204 11.00 -11.35 1.94
N ARG A 205 11.82 -10.40 2.41
CA ARG A 205 13.25 -10.60 2.67
C ARG A 205 13.49 -11.63 3.78
N SER A 206 12.66 -11.60 4.84
CA SER A 206 12.76 -12.57 5.92
C SER A 206 12.38 -14.00 5.47
N SER A 207 11.39 -14.15 4.59
CA SER A 207 11.02 -15.45 4.01
C SER A 207 12.03 -15.94 2.96
N ALA A 208 12.60 -15.05 2.14
CA ALA A 208 13.59 -15.40 1.12
C ALA A 208 14.90 -15.95 1.72
N LYS A 209 15.25 -15.60 2.97
CA LYS A 209 16.39 -16.18 3.70
C LYS A 209 16.23 -17.67 4.06
N SER A 210 15.07 -18.28 3.82
CA SER A 210 14.72 -19.63 4.32
C SER A 210 14.52 -20.72 3.25
N GLY A 211 14.65 -20.47 1.94
CA GLY A 211 14.41 -21.53 0.94
C GLY A 211 14.71 -21.19 -0.53
N ALA A 212 14.64 -22.22 -1.38
CA ALA A 212 15.16 -22.29 -2.76
C ALA A 212 14.41 -21.48 -3.85
N ASP A 213 13.33 -20.77 -3.52
CA ASP A 213 12.56 -19.92 -4.46
C ASP A 213 13.12 -18.48 -4.54
N ALA A 214 14.44 -18.32 -4.39
CA ALA A 214 15.11 -17.03 -4.22
C ALA A 214 15.14 -16.17 -5.49
N GLU A 215 15.02 -16.78 -6.68
CA GLU A 215 15.04 -16.06 -7.97
C GLU A 215 13.69 -15.39 -8.28
N ASP A 216 12.57 -16.08 -8.08
CA ASP A 216 11.23 -15.52 -8.29
C ASP A 216 10.93 -14.38 -7.29
N LEU A 217 11.30 -14.59 -6.01
CA LEU A 217 11.19 -13.55 -4.97
C LEU A 217 12.08 -12.34 -5.23
N LYS A 218 13.22 -12.51 -5.91
CA LYS A 218 14.10 -11.40 -6.28
C LYS A 218 13.49 -10.54 -7.38
N GLY A 219 12.82 -11.16 -8.36
CA GLY A 219 12.07 -10.44 -9.40
C GLY A 219 10.91 -9.62 -8.83
N GLU A 220 10.15 -10.18 -7.88
CA GLU A 220 9.09 -9.44 -7.18
C GLU A 220 9.65 -8.28 -6.33
N LEU A 221 10.79 -8.48 -5.67
CA LEU A 221 11.48 -7.44 -4.91
C LEU A 221 11.97 -6.28 -5.80
N GLU A 222 12.55 -6.58 -6.96
CA GLU A 222 12.98 -5.56 -7.91
C GLU A 222 11.80 -4.76 -8.47
N ASN A 223 10.68 -5.42 -8.77
CA ASN A 223 9.45 -4.75 -9.19
C ASN A 223 8.89 -3.83 -8.10
N LEU A 224 8.78 -4.32 -6.86
CA LEU A 224 8.31 -3.51 -5.73
C LEU A 224 9.22 -2.32 -5.44
N GLN A 225 10.55 -2.50 -5.56
CA GLN A 225 11.50 -1.39 -5.45
C GLN A 225 11.34 -0.36 -6.56
N GLN A 226 11.06 -0.80 -7.79
CA GLN A 226 10.82 0.09 -8.91
C GLN A 226 9.51 0.87 -8.77
N GLU A 227 8.46 0.24 -8.23
CA GLU A 227 7.18 0.89 -7.90
C GLU A 227 7.34 1.92 -6.78
N MET A 228 8.09 1.59 -5.72
CA MET A 228 8.41 2.53 -4.65
C MET A 228 9.17 3.75 -5.18
N LYS A 229 10.14 3.55 -6.07
CA LYS A 229 10.88 4.64 -6.69
C LYS A 229 9.96 5.54 -7.52
N ARG A 230 9.08 4.96 -8.35
CA ARG A 230 8.09 5.74 -9.13
C ARG A 230 7.13 6.52 -8.23
N ALA A 231 6.69 5.93 -7.12
CA ALA A 231 5.82 6.61 -6.16
C ALA A 231 6.54 7.78 -5.47
N ALA A 232 7.81 7.60 -5.10
CA ALA A 232 8.64 8.66 -4.52
C ALA A 232 8.88 9.81 -5.51
N ASP A 233 9.25 9.51 -6.76
CA ASP A 233 9.47 10.50 -7.82
C ASP A 233 8.16 11.30 -8.08
N MET A 234 7.01 10.63 -8.08
CA MET A 234 5.70 11.27 -8.26
C MET A 234 5.32 12.16 -7.07
N ALA A 235 5.64 11.75 -5.84
CA ALA A 235 5.43 12.58 -4.65
C ALA A 235 6.30 13.84 -4.67
N GLU A 236 7.56 13.72 -5.10
CA GLU A 236 8.47 14.86 -5.23
C GLU A 236 8.03 15.82 -6.34
N GLN A 237 7.52 15.30 -7.46
CA GLN A 237 6.94 16.10 -8.52
C GLN A 237 5.70 16.89 -8.04
N LEU A 238 4.76 16.23 -7.35
CA LEU A 238 3.57 16.90 -6.78
C LEU A 238 3.95 17.99 -5.78
N LYS A 239 4.98 17.77 -4.98
CA LYS A 239 5.49 18.76 -4.02
C LYS A 239 6.06 19.99 -4.73
N ASN A 240 6.79 19.79 -5.82
CA ASN A 240 7.34 20.88 -6.63
C ASN A 240 6.24 21.65 -7.36
N ASP A 241 5.25 20.96 -7.92
CA ASP A 241 4.08 21.59 -8.56
C ASP A 241 3.29 22.43 -7.55
N LEU A 242 3.09 21.91 -6.34
CA LEU A 242 2.40 22.64 -5.28
C LEU A 242 3.18 23.88 -4.84
N LYS A 243 4.50 23.78 -4.74
CA LYS A 243 5.37 24.92 -4.44
C LYS A 243 5.27 25.98 -5.54
N HIS A 244 5.32 25.58 -6.81
CA HIS A 244 5.22 26.50 -7.93
C HIS A 244 3.85 27.21 -7.98
N GLN A 245 2.75 26.49 -7.72
CA GLN A 245 1.44 27.11 -7.59
C GLN A 245 1.35 28.07 -6.40
N LYS A 246 2.07 27.79 -5.30
CA LYS A 246 2.18 28.69 -4.13
C LYS A 246 2.78 30.04 -4.55
N GLU A 247 3.88 29.98 -5.28
CA GLU A 247 4.63 31.16 -5.73
C GLU A 247 3.83 31.98 -6.75
N LEU A 248 3.14 31.33 -7.70
CA LEU A 248 2.25 32.01 -8.65
C LEU A 248 1.11 32.74 -7.93
N TYR A 249 0.51 32.06 -6.95
CA TYR A 249 -0.59 32.59 -6.16
C TYR A 249 -0.17 33.82 -5.34
N GLU A 250 0.98 33.75 -4.66
CA GLU A 250 1.53 34.88 -3.91
C GLU A 250 1.88 36.06 -4.82
N ALA A 251 2.38 35.81 -6.03
CA ALA A 251 2.68 36.85 -7.01
C ALA A 251 1.42 37.57 -7.52
N GLU A 252 0.34 36.84 -7.81
CA GLU A 252 -0.95 37.45 -8.15
C GLU A 252 -1.53 38.23 -6.96
N ARG A 253 -1.26 37.77 -5.73
CA ARG A 253 -1.67 38.45 -4.49
C ARG A 253 -1.07 39.82 -4.37
N GLU A 254 0.23 39.89 -4.54
CA GLU A 254 0.96 41.14 -4.51
C GLU A 254 0.54 42.08 -5.64
N ARG A 255 0.25 41.54 -6.83
CA ARG A 255 -0.21 42.35 -7.96
C ARG A 255 -1.56 42.99 -7.69
N ALA A 256 -2.54 42.25 -7.19
CA ALA A 256 -3.85 42.81 -6.86
C ALA A 256 -3.73 43.85 -5.74
N ALA A 257 -3.00 43.55 -4.66
CA ALA A 257 -2.79 44.45 -3.52
C ALA A 257 -2.19 45.80 -3.92
N ARG A 258 -1.16 45.80 -4.79
CA ARG A 258 -0.57 47.03 -5.32
C ARG A 258 -1.57 47.82 -6.14
N LEU A 259 -2.34 47.12 -6.96
CA LEU A 259 -3.36 47.77 -7.74
C LEU A 259 -4.36 48.42 -6.74
N GLU A 260 -4.89 47.70 -5.75
CA GLU A 260 -5.84 48.25 -4.75
C GLU A 260 -5.40 49.57 -4.13
N GLU A 261 -4.13 49.64 -3.76
CA GLU A 261 -3.49 50.81 -3.18
C GLU A 261 -3.56 52.00 -4.13
N THR A 262 -3.24 51.79 -5.42
CA THR A 262 -3.32 52.85 -6.44
C THR A 262 -4.74 53.41 -6.64
N HIS A 263 -5.79 52.57 -6.57
CA HIS A 263 -7.17 53.08 -6.69
C HIS A 263 -7.66 53.79 -5.46
N ARG A 264 -7.28 53.31 -4.28
CA ARG A 264 -7.59 54.00 -3.02
C ARG A 264 -6.97 55.39 -3.01
N GLU A 265 -5.74 55.52 -3.50
CA GLU A 265 -5.08 56.81 -3.67
C GLU A 265 -5.81 57.71 -4.67
N HIS A 266 -6.24 57.19 -5.83
CA HIS A 266 -7.00 57.98 -6.81
C HIS A 266 -8.34 58.48 -6.27
N VAL A 267 -9.12 57.61 -5.61
CA VAL A 267 -10.40 58.01 -5.00
C VAL A 267 -10.20 59.09 -3.95
N HIS A 268 -9.21 58.92 -3.05
CA HIS A 268 -8.89 59.91 -2.02
C HIS A 268 -8.48 61.26 -2.61
N VAL A 269 -7.76 61.25 -3.74
CA VAL A 269 -7.39 62.48 -4.45
C VAL A 269 -8.62 63.16 -5.06
N LEU A 270 -9.57 62.41 -5.62
CA LEU A 270 -10.79 62.96 -6.18
C LEU A 270 -11.73 63.50 -5.11
N GLU A 271 -11.90 62.78 -3.99
CA GLU A 271 -12.69 63.25 -2.84
C GLU A 271 -12.16 64.58 -2.31
N LYS A 272 -10.85 64.70 -2.11
CA LYS A 272 -10.23 65.97 -1.71
C LYS A 272 -10.43 67.10 -2.71
N LYS A 273 -10.45 66.79 -4.01
CA LYS A 273 -10.73 67.80 -5.04
C LYS A 273 -12.19 68.26 -4.95
N CYS A 274 -13.14 67.33 -4.80
CA CYS A 274 -14.55 67.67 -4.63
C CYS A 274 -14.80 68.49 -3.36
N GLU A 275 -14.15 68.15 -2.24
CA GLU A 275 -14.23 68.94 -1.00
C GLU A 275 -13.65 70.35 -1.20
N ALA A 276 -12.53 70.47 -1.89
CA ALA A 276 -11.91 71.77 -2.16
C ALA A 276 -12.74 72.64 -3.11
N THR A 277 -13.37 72.05 -4.14
CA THR A 277 -14.25 72.79 -5.05
C THR A 277 -15.55 73.20 -4.36
N ALA A 278 -16.15 72.31 -3.56
CA ALA A 278 -17.32 72.64 -2.75
C ALA A 278 -17.04 73.76 -1.75
N ALA A 279 -15.91 73.73 -1.04
CA ALA A 279 -15.52 74.82 -0.14
C ALA A 279 -15.25 76.14 -0.89
N SER A 280 -14.73 76.07 -2.12
CA SER A 280 -14.57 77.27 -2.96
C SER A 280 -15.90 77.82 -3.46
N LEU A 281 -16.91 76.96 -3.67
CA LEU A 281 -18.28 77.37 -4.01
C LEU A 281 -18.89 78.15 -2.84
N GLU A 282 -18.87 77.56 -1.65
CA GLU A 282 -19.41 78.15 -0.42
C GLU A 282 -18.78 79.53 -0.13
N GLN A 283 -17.46 79.65 -0.28
CA GLN A 283 -16.76 80.94 -0.12
C GLN A 283 -17.15 81.98 -1.20
N ALA A 284 -17.44 81.55 -2.43
CA ALA A 284 -17.86 82.46 -3.50
C ALA A 284 -19.30 82.94 -3.27
N GLU A 285 -20.18 82.04 -2.83
CA GLU A 285 -21.56 82.37 -2.46
C GLU A 285 -21.61 83.32 -1.25
N GLU A 286 -20.78 83.09 -0.22
CA GLU A 286 -20.68 83.99 0.93
C GLU A 286 -20.17 85.38 0.53
N ARG A 287 -19.18 85.47 -0.39
CA ARG A 287 -18.73 86.75 -0.94
C ARG A 287 -19.85 87.48 -1.67
N LEU A 288 -20.60 86.78 -2.53
CA LEU A 288 -21.79 87.35 -3.19
C LEU A 288 -22.82 87.86 -2.18
N ALA A 289 -23.09 87.09 -1.13
CA ALA A 289 -24.03 87.49 -0.09
C ALA A 289 -23.54 88.77 0.64
N THR A 290 -22.26 88.83 0.99
CA THR A 290 -21.69 90.03 1.65
C THR A 290 -21.64 91.25 0.74
N GLU A 291 -21.34 91.09 -0.56
CA GLU A 291 -21.41 92.19 -1.53
C GLU A 291 -22.84 92.67 -1.72
N ARG A 292 -23.83 91.78 -1.88
CA ARG A 292 -25.25 92.16 -1.94
C ARG A 292 -25.68 92.97 -0.71
N SER A 293 -25.31 92.53 0.49
CA SER A 293 -25.63 93.25 1.75
C SER A 293 -24.97 94.64 1.87
N LYS A 294 -23.80 94.84 1.26
CA LYS A 294 -23.11 96.15 1.23
C LYS A 294 -23.74 97.11 0.22
N GLY A 295 -24.39 96.58 -0.83
CA GLY A 295 -25.03 97.36 -1.89
C GLY A 295 -26.36 97.99 -1.47
N GLU A 296 -27.04 97.41 -0.49
CA GLU A 296 -28.36 97.87 -0.02
C GLU A 296 -28.32 99.13 0.87
N GLY A 297 -27.13 99.69 1.17
CA GLY A 297 -26.99 100.78 2.15
C GLY A 297 -26.14 102.00 1.76
N VAL A 298 -25.60 102.10 0.53
CA VAL A 298 -24.64 103.17 0.18
C VAL A 298 -25.03 103.91 -1.10
N ASP A 299 -25.64 105.09 -0.93
CA ASP A 299 -25.83 106.10 -1.99
C ASP A 299 -24.50 106.83 -2.26
N TRP A 300 -23.64 106.23 -3.09
CA TRP A 300 -22.45 106.89 -3.64
C TRP A 300 -22.39 106.68 -5.16
N LEU A 301 -22.74 107.75 -5.89
CA LEU A 301 -22.84 107.93 -7.35
C LEU A 301 -21.56 107.68 -8.18
N GLY A 302 -20.68 106.76 -7.77
CA GLY A 302 -19.53 106.32 -8.55
C GLY A 302 -19.07 104.88 -8.27
N GLY A 303 -19.71 104.17 -7.34
CA GLY A 303 -19.37 102.79 -6.97
C GLY A 303 -20.21 101.70 -7.64
N GLU A 304 -21.39 102.02 -8.17
CA GLU A 304 -22.35 101.04 -8.73
C GLU A 304 -21.78 100.23 -9.88
N GLU A 305 -21.02 100.83 -10.78
CA GLU A 305 -20.38 100.07 -11.87
C GLU A 305 -19.30 99.11 -11.36
N SER A 306 -18.56 99.50 -10.31
CA SER A 306 -17.52 98.63 -9.75
C SER A 306 -18.12 97.45 -9.01
N MET A 307 -19.22 97.68 -8.30
CA MET A 307 -19.91 96.67 -7.51
C MET A 307 -20.76 95.73 -8.38
N GLY A 308 -21.42 96.27 -9.41
CA GLY A 308 -22.11 95.47 -10.42
C GLY A 308 -21.14 94.57 -11.20
N ARG A 309 -19.92 95.04 -11.50
CA ARG A 309 -18.87 94.20 -12.10
C ARG A 309 -18.39 93.10 -11.16
N ALA A 310 -18.28 93.36 -9.85
CA ALA A 310 -17.89 92.35 -8.86
C ALA A 310 -18.97 91.27 -8.69
N ILE A 311 -20.23 91.66 -8.54
CA ILE A 311 -21.37 90.73 -8.44
C ILE A 311 -21.53 89.91 -9.72
N ALA A 312 -21.33 90.51 -10.90
CA ALA A 312 -21.38 89.77 -12.16
C ALA A 312 -20.22 88.77 -12.30
N ALA A 313 -19.01 89.16 -11.88
CA ALA A 313 -17.84 88.28 -11.89
C ALA A 313 -18.02 87.09 -10.92
N ASP A 314 -18.56 87.33 -9.73
CA ASP A 314 -18.79 86.26 -8.76
C ASP A 314 -19.98 85.36 -9.15
N LYS A 315 -21.03 85.90 -9.80
CA LYS A 315 -22.08 85.06 -10.43
C LYS A 315 -21.51 84.14 -11.51
N GLU A 316 -20.58 84.65 -12.33
CA GLU A 316 -19.90 83.83 -13.33
C GLU A 316 -19.00 82.76 -12.67
N ARG A 317 -18.40 83.06 -11.51
CA ARG A 317 -17.64 82.06 -10.73
C ARG A 317 -18.53 81.00 -10.11
N VAL A 318 -19.67 81.35 -9.52
CA VAL A 318 -20.63 80.37 -8.97
C VAL A 318 -21.12 79.45 -10.07
N SER A 319 -21.53 79.99 -11.22
CA SER A 319 -21.95 79.18 -12.37
C SER A 319 -20.84 78.26 -12.89
N ALA A 320 -19.59 78.73 -12.90
CA ALA A 320 -18.45 77.89 -13.27
C ALA A 320 -18.23 76.74 -12.27
N ILE A 321 -18.35 77.02 -10.97
CA ILE A 321 -18.16 76.00 -9.93
C ILE A 321 -19.34 75.02 -9.89
N GLU A 322 -20.59 75.46 -10.09
CA GLU A 322 -21.75 74.57 -10.24
C GLU A 322 -21.56 73.60 -11.42
N LYS A 323 -21.01 74.08 -12.53
CA LYS A 323 -20.67 73.24 -13.68
C LYS A 323 -19.57 72.24 -13.34
N GLU A 324 -18.54 72.64 -12.60
CA GLU A 324 -17.51 71.72 -12.10
C GLU A 324 -18.08 70.68 -11.14
N VAL A 325 -18.96 71.08 -10.21
CA VAL A 325 -19.66 70.16 -9.30
C VAL A 325 -20.50 69.16 -10.10
N GLY A 326 -21.26 69.61 -11.11
CA GLY A 326 -22.03 68.74 -12.00
C GLY A 326 -21.16 67.72 -12.71
N VAL A 327 -19.99 68.12 -13.23
CA VAL A 327 -19.02 67.19 -13.84
C VAL A 327 -18.50 66.17 -12.80
N THR A 328 -18.13 66.62 -11.60
CA THR A 328 -17.63 65.70 -10.57
C THR A 328 -18.69 64.72 -10.04
N VAL A 329 -19.95 65.14 -9.92
CA VAL A 329 -21.06 64.27 -9.54
C VAL A 329 -21.32 63.23 -10.63
N ALA A 330 -21.28 63.63 -11.90
CA ALA A 330 -21.39 62.69 -13.03
C ALA A 330 -20.24 61.67 -13.04
N MET A 331 -18.99 62.11 -12.82
CA MET A 331 -17.84 61.21 -12.68
C MET A 331 -18.03 60.21 -11.51
N LEU A 332 -18.67 60.65 -10.41
CA LEU A 332 -18.93 59.82 -9.24
C LEU A 332 -20.04 58.80 -9.49
N GLU A 333 -21.13 59.19 -10.14
CA GLU A 333 -22.21 58.27 -10.55
C GLU A 333 -21.70 57.24 -11.56
N GLU A 334 -20.84 57.65 -12.47
CA GLU A 334 -20.19 56.75 -13.42
C GLU A 334 -19.27 55.75 -12.72
N ALA A 335 -18.42 56.21 -11.80
CA ALA A 335 -17.60 55.32 -10.97
C ALA A 335 -18.46 54.33 -10.16
N ARG A 336 -19.64 54.75 -9.66
CA ARG A 336 -20.59 53.86 -8.98
C ARG A 336 -21.21 52.82 -9.92
N ALA A 337 -21.53 53.20 -11.16
CA ALA A 337 -22.04 52.28 -12.16
C ALA A 337 -20.99 51.23 -12.57
N ASP A 338 -19.73 51.63 -12.68
CA ASP A 338 -18.62 50.71 -12.96
C ASP A 338 -18.36 49.76 -11.79
N LEU A 339 -18.50 50.23 -10.56
CA LEU A 339 -18.47 49.37 -9.37
C LEU A 339 -19.57 48.29 -9.43
N GLU A 340 -20.80 48.63 -9.84
CA GLU A 340 -21.89 47.65 -9.92
C GLU A 340 -21.68 46.64 -11.07
N LYS A 341 -21.08 47.07 -12.20
CA LYS A 341 -20.65 46.14 -13.27
C LYS A 341 -19.54 45.21 -12.81
N GLN A 342 -18.56 45.71 -12.05
CA GLN A 342 -17.51 44.88 -11.46
C GLN A 342 -18.12 43.84 -10.52
N LYS A 343 -19.06 44.23 -9.64
CA LYS A 343 -19.85 43.28 -8.82
C LYS A 343 -20.59 42.23 -9.65
N GLY A 344 -21.07 42.59 -10.84
CA GLY A 344 -21.67 41.64 -11.79
C GLY A 344 -20.67 40.62 -12.34
N LEU A 345 -19.51 41.06 -12.80
CA LEU A 345 -18.45 40.15 -13.28
C LEU A 345 -17.93 39.23 -12.18
N TYR A 346 -17.82 39.77 -11.00
CA TYR A 346 -17.47 39.06 -9.79
C TYR A 346 -18.42 37.93 -9.43
N ARG A 347 -19.73 38.18 -9.43
CA ARG A 347 -20.74 37.11 -9.31
C ARG A 347 -20.58 36.07 -10.42
N SER A 348 -20.21 36.47 -11.64
CA SER A 348 -19.97 35.52 -12.74
C SER A 348 -18.71 34.67 -12.53
N LEU A 349 -17.64 35.26 -12.00
CA LEU A 349 -16.39 34.57 -11.68
C LEU A 349 -16.58 33.62 -10.50
N GLU A 350 -17.32 34.03 -9.47
CA GLU A 350 -17.75 33.22 -8.35
C GLU A 350 -18.52 31.98 -8.84
N ASN A 351 -19.49 32.16 -9.74
CA ASN A 351 -20.19 31.03 -10.37
C ASN A 351 -19.27 30.07 -11.14
N VAL A 352 -18.27 30.58 -11.87
CA VAL A 352 -17.28 29.74 -12.58
C VAL A 352 -16.37 29.00 -11.60
N SER A 353 -15.95 29.67 -10.52
CA SER A 353 -15.17 29.06 -9.44
C SER A 353 -15.95 27.94 -8.76
N GLU A 354 -17.22 28.18 -8.41
CA GLU A 354 -18.11 27.16 -7.84
C GLU A 354 -18.30 25.96 -8.78
N GLN A 355 -18.50 26.19 -10.08
CA GLN A 355 -18.61 25.11 -11.06
C GLN A 355 -17.33 24.26 -11.11
N LYS A 356 -16.16 24.91 -11.09
CA LYS A 356 -14.87 24.22 -11.08
C LYS A 356 -14.65 23.46 -9.77
N GLU A 357 -15.06 24.04 -8.64
CA GLU A 357 -15.03 23.39 -7.35
C GLU A 357 -15.91 22.14 -7.30
N ARG A 358 -17.13 22.23 -7.84
CA ARG A 358 -18.04 21.07 -7.99
C ARG A 358 -17.41 19.99 -8.87
N SER A 359 -16.85 20.36 -10.03
CA SER A 359 -16.17 19.39 -10.92
C SER A 359 -14.97 18.71 -10.26
N ILE A 360 -14.20 19.43 -9.45
CA ILE A 360 -13.09 18.86 -8.67
C ILE A 360 -13.62 17.91 -7.60
N ASN A 361 -14.68 18.29 -6.88
CA ASN A 361 -15.32 17.41 -5.87
C ASN A 361 -15.85 16.13 -6.52
N ASP A 362 -16.52 16.22 -7.66
CA ASP A 362 -17.01 15.05 -8.40
C ASP A 362 -15.87 14.09 -8.79
N ARG A 363 -14.74 14.64 -9.26
CA ARG A 363 -13.53 13.83 -9.57
C ARG A 363 -12.95 13.18 -8.31
N ILE A 364 -12.98 13.86 -7.17
CA ILE A 364 -12.49 13.32 -5.90
C ILE A 364 -13.40 12.18 -5.43
N GLU A 365 -14.71 12.35 -5.50
CA GLU A 365 -15.66 11.28 -5.20
C GLU A 365 -15.46 10.08 -6.11
N GLN A 366 -15.23 10.31 -7.41
CA GLN A 366 -14.89 9.25 -8.36
C GLN A 366 -13.60 8.51 -7.97
N TYR A 367 -12.51 9.24 -7.69
CA TYR A 367 -11.25 8.62 -7.26
C TYR A 367 -11.38 7.88 -5.92
N HIS A 368 -12.16 8.41 -4.98
CA HIS A 368 -12.45 7.73 -3.73
C HIS A 368 -13.22 6.44 -3.97
N ALA A 369 -14.25 6.45 -4.83
CA ALA A 369 -15.00 5.25 -5.21
C ALA A 369 -14.09 4.19 -5.87
N ASP A 370 -13.19 4.61 -6.76
CA ASP A 370 -12.24 3.70 -7.41
C ASP A 370 -11.18 3.16 -6.45
N SER A 371 -10.71 3.97 -5.50
CA SER A 371 -9.83 3.54 -4.41
C SER A 371 -10.49 2.48 -3.52
N VAL A 372 -11.77 2.66 -3.17
CA VAL A 372 -12.55 1.67 -2.40
C VAL A 372 -12.71 0.36 -3.19
N LYS A 373 -12.99 0.42 -4.49
CA LYS A 373 -13.04 -0.77 -5.36
C LYS A 373 -11.69 -1.48 -5.41
N ALA A 374 -10.58 -0.74 -5.55
CA ALA A 374 -9.23 -1.28 -5.54
C ALA A 374 -8.89 -1.95 -4.20
N ALA A 375 -9.21 -1.31 -3.08
CA ALA A 375 -9.02 -1.87 -1.74
C ALA A 375 -9.80 -3.17 -1.53
N LYS A 376 -11.06 -3.23 -2.01
CA LYS A 376 -11.85 -4.47 -2.00
C LYS A 376 -11.17 -5.56 -2.83
N LYS A 377 -10.65 -5.22 -4.02
CA LYS A 377 -9.95 -6.18 -4.88
C LYS A 377 -8.67 -6.71 -4.24
N ILE A 378 -7.89 -5.84 -3.60
CA ILE A 378 -6.69 -6.22 -2.83
C ILE A 378 -7.08 -7.18 -1.71
N LYS A 379 -8.16 -6.91 -0.96
CA LYS A 379 -8.65 -7.81 0.09
C LYS A 379 -9.05 -9.18 -0.45
N GLU A 380 -9.73 -9.24 -1.60
CA GLU A 380 -10.07 -10.50 -2.28
C GLU A 380 -8.82 -11.28 -2.71
N LEU A 381 -7.82 -10.59 -3.28
CA LEU A 381 -6.56 -11.21 -3.69
C LEU A 381 -5.75 -11.70 -2.49
N LYS A 382 -5.70 -10.94 -1.38
CA LYS A 382 -5.06 -11.38 -0.12
C LYS A 382 -5.73 -12.63 0.44
N ALA A 383 -7.06 -12.68 0.46
CA ALA A 383 -7.80 -13.89 0.87
C ALA A 383 -7.51 -15.09 -0.04
N LYS A 384 -7.38 -14.88 -1.35
CA LYS A 384 -7.00 -15.94 -2.30
C LYS A 384 -5.57 -16.43 -2.05
N ALA A 385 -4.62 -15.53 -1.87
CA ALA A 385 -3.22 -15.87 -1.59
C ALA A 385 -3.05 -16.63 -0.26
N GLU A 386 -3.76 -16.23 0.80
CA GLU A 386 -3.80 -16.97 2.06
C GLU A 386 -4.41 -18.37 1.89
N GLY A 387 -5.45 -18.51 1.07
CA GLY A 387 -6.05 -19.79 0.71
C GLY A 387 -5.06 -20.72 0.01
N GLU A 388 -4.34 -20.21 -1.00
CA GLU A 388 -3.30 -20.97 -1.71
C GLU A 388 -2.12 -21.33 -0.79
N ARG A 389 -1.72 -20.43 0.12
CA ARG A 389 -0.68 -20.70 1.13
C ARG A 389 -1.10 -21.84 2.07
N ARG A 390 -2.34 -21.83 2.57
CA ARG A 390 -2.87 -22.93 3.40
C ARG A 390 -2.88 -24.26 2.64
N GLN A 391 -3.29 -24.25 1.37
CA GLN A 391 -3.24 -25.44 0.52
C GLN A 391 -1.81 -25.96 0.35
N ARG A 392 -0.82 -25.07 0.16
CA ARG A 392 0.60 -25.45 0.09
C ARG A 392 1.11 -26.01 1.42
N GLU A 393 0.73 -25.43 2.55
CA GLU A 393 1.10 -25.95 3.87
C GLU A 393 0.48 -27.33 4.15
N GLU A 394 -0.77 -27.55 3.76
CA GLU A 394 -1.43 -28.86 3.86
C GLU A 394 -0.79 -29.89 2.93
N ALA A 395 -0.48 -29.50 1.69
CA ALA A 395 0.26 -30.34 0.75
C ALA A 395 1.66 -30.67 1.29
N GLY A 396 2.36 -29.68 1.86
CA GLY A 396 3.68 -29.83 2.48
C GLY A 396 3.66 -30.80 3.67
N LYS A 397 2.65 -30.72 4.55
CA LYS A 397 2.42 -31.72 5.61
C LYS A 397 2.18 -33.12 5.04
N GLY A 398 1.46 -33.21 3.91
CA GLY A 398 1.25 -34.46 3.18
C GLY A 398 2.56 -35.04 2.62
N HIS A 399 3.41 -34.21 2.03
CA HIS A 399 4.74 -34.59 1.53
C HIS A 399 5.67 -35.02 2.66
N SER A 400 5.76 -34.25 3.75
CA SER A 400 6.57 -34.60 4.92
C SER A 400 6.16 -35.95 5.54
N LYS A 401 4.84 -36.24 5.63
CA LYS A 401 4.37 -37.56 6.07
C LYS A 401 4.77 -38.69 5.12
N LYS A 402 4.75 -38.45 3.80
CA LYS A 402 5.20 -39.44 2.80
C LYS A 402 6.71 -39.66 2.88
N GLU A 403 7.48 -38.59 3.03
CA GLU A 403 8.92 -38.62 3.19
C GLU A 403 9.32 -39.40 4.45
N GLN A 404 8.69 -39.11 5.59
CA GLN A 404 8.93 -39.88 6.83
C GLN A 404 8.63 -41.37 6.62
N LYS A 405 7.51 -41.73 5.97
CA LYS A 405 7.20 -43.14 5.65
C LYS A 405 8.24 -43.79 4.74
N LEU A 406 8.80 -43.05 3.80
CA LEU A 406 9.86 -43.54 2.92
C LEU A 406 11.16 -43.72 3.70
N LEU A 407 11.53 -42.79 4.57
CA LEU A 407 12.69 -42.92 5.47
C LEU A 407 12.55 -44.12 6.41
N ASP A 408 11.38 -44.29 7.03
CA ASP A 408 11.10 -45.46 7.88
C ASP A 408 11.21 -46.77 7.08
N ARG A 409 10.74 -46.77 5.81
CA ARG A 409 10.86 -47.93 4.92
C ARG A 409 12.31 -48.20 4.51
N ILE A 410 13.10 -47.17 4.22
CA ILE A 410 14.53 -47.29 3.93
C ILE A 410 15.24 -47.88 5.14
N GLY A 411 14.99 -47.36 6.35
CA GLY A 411 15.56 -47.90 7.58
C GLY A 411 15.19 -49.35 7.84
N ALA A 412 13.95 -49.76 7.54
CA ALA A 412 13.53 -51.16 7.62
C ALA A 412 14.27 -52.05 6.61
N LEU A 413 14.43 -51.59 5.37
CA LEU A 413 15.18 -52.32 4.33
C LEU A 413 16.67 -52.42 4.67
N ASP A 414 17.27 -51.39 5.26
CA ASP A 414 18.66 -51.42 5.72
C ASP A 414 18.85 -52.44 6.86
N ALA A 415 17.88 -52.53 7.78
CA ALA A 415 17.89 -53.54 8.84
C ALA A 415 17.76 -54.97 8.29
N GLU A 416 16.82 -55.20 7.36
CA GLU A 416 16.68 -56.48 6.64
C GLU A 416 17.96 -56.86 5.89
N MET A 417 18.60 -55.88 5.24
CA MET A 417 19.88 -56.08 4.54
C MET A 417 21.01 -56.45 5.51
N GLN A 418 21.12 -55.77 6.65
CA GLN A 418 22.13 -56.09 7.67
C GLN A 418 21.92 -57.48 8.27
N GLU A 419 20.66 -57.87 8.53
CA GLU A 419 20.32 -59.21 8.98
C GLU A 419 20.71 -60.25 7.93
N ALA A 420 20.37 -60.03 6.66
CA ALA A 420 20.76 -60.90 5.56
C ALA A 420 22.29 -61.00 5.39
N GLU A 421 23.03 -59.90 5.51
CA GLU A 421 24.49 -59.90 5.51
C GLU A 421 25.07 -60.70 6.67
N SER A 422 24.52 -60.53 7.88
CA SER A 422 24.95 -61.29 9.05
C SER A 422 24.71 -62.80 8.86
N GLY A 423 23.55 -63.17 8.31
CA GLY A 423 23.21 -64.55 7.96
C GLY A 423 24.15 -65.11 6.89
N LEU A 424 24.49 -64.32 5.86
CA LEU A 424 25.47 -64.73 4.84
C LEU A 424 26.88 -64.88 5.41
N ARG A 425 27.31 -64.01 6.33
CA ARG A 425 28.60 -64.13 7.02
C ARG A 425 28.65 -65.41 7.85
N GLN A 426 27.58 -65.71 8.59
CA GLN A 426 27.47 -66.95 9.36
C GLN A 426 27.48 -68.19 8.45
N ALA A 427 26.67 -68.22 7.39
CA ALA A 427 26.66 -69.32 6.43
C ALA A 427 28.03 -69.54 5.76
N ARG A 428 28.76 -68.46 5.44
CA ARG A 428 30.14 -68.55 4.92
C ARG A 428 31.12 -69.12 5.95
N HIS A 429 30.97 -68.72 7.21
CA HIS A 429 31.77 -69.26 8.31
C HIS A 429 31.50 -70.77 8.47
N ASP A 430 30.23 -71.18 8.53
CA ASP A 430 29.84 -72.58 8.71
C ASP A 430 30.31 -73.44 7.53
N LEU A 431 30.19 -72.94 6.29
CA LEU A 431 30.74 -73.62 5.11
C LEU A 431 32.26 -73.79 5.18
N LYS A 432 32.98 -72.79 5.73
CA LYS A 432 34.42 -72.88 5.93
C LYS A 432 34.75 -73.95 6.96
N VAL A 433 34.05 -73.98 8.10
CA VAL A 433 34.20 -75.02 9.13
C VAL A 433 33.95 -76.40 8.54
N GLN A 434 32.88 -76.59 7.77
CA GLN A 434 32.60 -77.87 7.10
C GLN A 434 33.70 -78.28 6.13
N LYS A 435 34.27 -77.35 5.35
CA LYS A 435 35.40 -77.65 4.46
C LYS A 435 36.66 -78.03 5.25
N ASP A 436 36.92 -77.34 6.35
CA ASP A 436 38.06 -77.64 7.22
C ASP A 436 37.88 -79.02 7.88
N GLU A 437 36.67 -79.38 8.31
CA GLU A 437 36.32 -80.72 8.81
C GLU A 437 36.45 -81.80 7.72
N GLU A 438 35.94 -81.55 6.51
CA GLU A 438 36.05 -82.49 5.38
C GLU A 438 37.51 -82.72 4.99
N THR A 439 38.33 -81.67 4.96
CA THR A 439 39.77 -81.80 4.68
C THR A 439 40.51 -82.51 5.82
N ALA A 440 40.11 -82.30 7.08
CA ALA A 440 40.65 -83.02 8.22
C ALA A 440 40.28 -84.52 8.18
N GLU A 441 39.03 -84.86 7.87
CA GLU A 441 38.60 -86.26 7.70
C GLU A 441 39.27 -86.92 6.49
N LYS A 442 39.45 -86.22 5.36
CA LYS A 442 40.25 -86.73 4.23
C LYS A 442 41.69 -87.00 4.64
N LYS A 443 42.32 -86.12 5.41
CA LYS A 443 43.68 -86.35 5.94
C LYS A 443 43.74 -87.56 6.89
N LYS A 444 42.76 -87.71 7.79
CA LYS A 444 42.66 -88.90 8.66
C LYS A 444 42.44 -90.17 7.84
N GLY A 445 41.60 -90.11 6.81
CA GLY A 445 41.35 -91.20 5.87
C GLY A 445 42.63 -91.63 5.15
N LEU A 446 43.37 -90.69 4.57
CA LEU A 446 44.67 -90.95 3.93
C LEU A 446 45.71 -91.51 4.90
N ALA A 447 45.75 -91.02 6.14
CA ALA A 447 46.64 -91.55 7.18
C ALA A 447 46.30 -93.01 7.52
N ARG A 448 45.01 -93.33 7.70
CA ARG A 448 44.53 -94.71 7.92
C ARG A 448 44.81 -95.61 6.72
N GLU A 449 44.62 -95.12 5.49
CA GLU A 449 44.92 -95.86 4.28
C GLU A 449 46.43 -96.17 4.16
N SER A 450 47.29 -95.21 4.49
CA SER A 450 48.74 -95.42 4.56
C SER A 450 49.13 -96.44 5.64
N GLU A 451 48.51 -96.38 6.81
CA GLU A 451 48.73 -97.33 7.91
C GLU A 451 48.27 -98.74 7.54
N LEU A 452 47.08 -98.88 6.93
CA LEU A 452 46.58 -100.16 6.42
C LEU A 452 47.48 -100.72 5.32
N THR A 453 47.96 -99.89 4.39
CA THR A 453 48.89 -100.30 3.33
C THR A 453 50.21 -100.81 3.93
N LYS A 454 50.73 -100.11 4.95
CA LYS A 454 51.91 -100.56 5.70
C LYS A 454 51.64 -101.92 6.36
N ARG A 455 50.50 -102.07 7.04
CA ARG A 455 50.12 -103.33 7.70
C ARG A 455 49.96 -104.48 6.71
N ILE A 456 49.37 -104.23 5.54
CA ILE A 456 49.25 -105.23 4.47
C ILE A 456 50.65 -105.65 4.01
N SER A 457 51.57 -104.72 3.75
CA SER A 457 52.93 -105.08 3.33
C SER A 457 53.74 -105.83 4.41
N GLU A 458 53.53 -105.51 5.69
CA GLU A 458 54.07 -106.29 6.82
C GLU A 458 53.51 -107.72 6.83
N LEU A 459 52.19 -107.86 6.73
CA LEU A 459 51.52 -109.17 6.69
C LEU A 459 51.93 -109.99 5.45
N GLU A 460 52.10 -109.36 4.29
CA GLU A 460 52.62 -110.02 3.09
C GLU A 460 54.08 -110.48 3.28
N SER A 461 54.91 -109.71 3.99
CA SER A 461 56.28 -110.10 4.32
C SER A 461 56.30 -111.26 5.32
N GLU A 462 55.48 -111.20 6.36
CA GLU A 462 55.29 -112.29 7.34
C GLU A 462 54.78 -113.56 6.65
N TRP A 463 53.80 -113.43 5.77
CA TRP A 463 53.25 -114.54 5.00
C TRP A 463 54.32 -115.14 4.07
N LYS A 464 55.11 -114.32 3.35
CA LYS A 464 56.24 -114.81 2.55
C LYS A 464 57.25 -115.59 3.40
N LYS A 465 57.66 -115.05 4.54
CA LYS A 465 58.56 -115.75 5.48
C LYS A 465 57.97 -117.07 5.97
N ALA A 466 56.67 -117.08 6.32
CA ALA A 466 55.98 -118.29 6.74
C ALA A 466 55.93 -119.33 5.61
N THR A 467 55.69 -118.92 4.36
CA THR A 467 55.71 -119.84 3.21
C THR A 467 57.11 -120.37 2.91
N GLU A 468 58.17 -119.57 3.07
CA GLU A 468 59.55 -120.03 2.92
C GLU A 468 59.94 -121.00 4.04
N ALA A 469 59.55 -120.71 5.28
CA ALA A 469 59.75 -121.62 6.41
C ALA A 469 59.01 -122.94 6.21
N LEU A 470 57.79 -122.90 5.67
CA LEU A 470 57.00 -124.08 5.35
C LEU A 470 57.65 -124.92 4.24
N LYS A 471 58.13 -124.29 3.16
CA LYS A 471 58.92 -124.97 2.11
C LYS A 471 60.23 -125.57 2.65
N ALA A 472 60.91 -124.88 3.56
CA ALA A 472 62.12 -125.39 4.20
C ALA A 472 61.81 -126.60 5.09
N ALA A 473 60.72 -126.55 5.86
CA ALA A 473 60.25 -127.67 6.68
C ALA A 473 59.81 -128.87 5.82
N GLU A 474 59.10 -128.63 4.71
CA GLU A 474 58.75 -129.68 3.73
C GLU A 474 60.00 -130.33 3.14
N LYS A 475 61.03 -129.54 2.80
CA LYS A 475 62.31 -130.05 2.30
C LYS A 475 63.04 -130.87 3.37
N GLU A 476 63.10 -130.40 4.61
CA GLU A 476 63.69 -131.13 5.73
C GLU A 476 62.94 -132.44 5.99
N GLN A 477 61.60 -132.42 5.92
CA GLN A 477 60.78 -133.61 6.06
C GLN A 477 61.02 -134.59 4.90
N ALA A 478 61.14 -134.10 3.66
CA ALA A 478 61.46 -134.91 2.49
C ALA A 478 62.86 -135.55 2.59
N GLU A 479 63.84 -134.84 3.14
CA GLU A 479 65.17 -135.39 3.44
C GLU A 479 65.11 -136.46 4.53
N LYS A 480 64.34 -136.22 5.60
CA LYS A 480 64.11 -137.22 6.66
C LYS A 480 63.41 -138.47 6.13
N THR A 481 62.39 -138.34 5.28
CA THR A 481 61.74 -139.50 4.65
C THR A 481 62.70 -140.25 3.75
N LYS A 482 63.55 -139.56 2.97
CA LYS A 482 64.58 -140.20 2.14
C LYS A 482 65.63 -140.96 2.96
N VAL A 483 66.03 -140.42 4.11
CA VAL A 483 66.94 -141.12 5.05
C VAL A 483 66.26 -142.36 5.63
N LEU A 484 64.98 -142.28 5.99
CA LEU A 484 64.22 -143.42 6.49
C LEU A 484 64.01 -144.49 5.41
N GLU A 485 63.73 -144.11 4.17
CA GLU A 485 63.65 -145.02 3.02
C GLU A 485 64.98 -145.75 2.77
N ASN A 486 66.11 -145.02 2.84
CA ASN A 486 67.44 -145.63 2.72
C ASN A 486 67.73 -146.62 3.85
N LYS A 487 67.38 -146.28 5.11
CA LYS A 487 67.52 -147.18 6.25
C LYS A 487 66.64 -148.43 6.12
N LEU A 488 65.42 -148.27 5.61
CA LEU A 488 64.53 -149.39 5.35
C LEU A 488 65.12 -150.33 4.29
N ALA A 489 65.70 -149.76 3.22
CA ALA A 489 66.38 -150.51 2.18
C ALA A 489 67.63 -151.25 2.69
N GLU A 490 68.43 -150.63 3.58
CA GLU A 490 69.54 -151.31 4.26
C GLU A 490 69.06 -152.47 5.14
N GLN A 491 68.01 -152.26 5.94
CA GLN A 491 67.42 -153.32 6.77
C GLN A 491 66.87 -154.47 5.93
N GLN A 492 66.29 -154.20 4.76
CA GLN A 492 65.85 -155.23 3.83
C GLN A 492 67.03 -156.01 3.23
N ALA A 493 68.12 -155.32 2.86
CA ALA A 493 69.32 -155.99 2.37
C ALA A 493 70.00 -156.87 3.45
N GLU A 494 70.00 -156.46 4.71
CA GLU A 494 70.47 -157.29 5.84
C GLU A 494 69.58 -158.52 6.05
N LEU A 495 68.26 -158.35 5.96
CA LEU A 495 67.30 -159.45 6.05
C LEU A 495 67.51 -160.50 4.95
N ASP A 496 67.80 -160.05 3.73
CA ASP A 496 68.08 -160.94 2.61
C ASP A 496 69.41 -161.69 2.78
N ARG A 497 70.47 -161.04 3.27
CA ARG A 497 71.74 -161.71 3.63
C ARG A 497 71.55 -162.76 4.73
N ALA A 498 70.81 -162.43 5.78
CA ALA A 498 70.53 -163.37 6.87
C ALA A 498 69.73 -164.60 6.37
N ARG A 499 68.84 -164.42 5.40
CA ARG A 499 68.12 -165.53 4.75
C ARG A 499 69.03 -166.43 3.93
N GLU A 500 69.97 -165.84 3.19
CA GLU A 500 70.96 -166.61 2.41
C GLU A 500 71.90 -167.42 3.32
N GLU A 501 72.37 -166.83 4.42
CA GLU A 501 73.20 -167.52 5.43
C GLU A 501 72.43 -168.68 6.08
N PHE A 502 71.17 -168.47 6.45
CA PHE A 502 70.32 -169.51 7.02
C PHE A 502 70.09 -170.68 6.06
N GLU A 503 69.84 -170.41 4.77
CA GLU A 503 69.68 -171.48 3.76
C GLU A 503 71.02 -172.19 3.45
N ALA A 504 72.16 -171.51 3.53
CA ALA A 504 73.48 -172.14 3.41
C ALA A 504 73.78 -173.08 4.59
N GLU A 505 73.42 -172.69 5.81
CA GLU A 505 73.61 -173.49 7.02
C GLU A 505 72.69 -174.72 7.04
N LYS A 506 71.46 -174.57 6.55
CA LYS A 506 70.51 -175.68 6.36
C LYS A 506 71.02 -176.73 5.38
N ARG A 507 71.70 -176.33 4.28
CA ARG A 507 72.34 -177.28 3.35
C ARG A 507 73.47 -178.08 4.01
N ARG A 508 74.32 -177.43 4.82
CA ARG A 508 75.36 -178.10 5.60
C ARG A 508 74.80 -179.15 6.56
N TYR A 509 73.68 -178.84 7.21
CA TYR A 509 73.03 -179.77 8.13
C TYR A 509 72.47 -181.01 7.41
N GLN A 510 71.97 -180.84 6.17
CA GLN A 510 71.47 -181.95 5.35
C GLN A 510 72.59 -182.87 4.85
N GLU A 511 73.77 -182.33 4.53
CA GLU A 511 74.94 -183.13 4.12
C GLU A 511 75.50 -183.97 5.27
N LEU A 512 75.60 -183.41 6.48
CA LEU A 512 76.05 -184.11 7.68
C LEU A 512 75.09 -185.24 8.11
N SER A 513 73.78 -185.04 7.93
CA SER A 513 72.76 -186.06 8.21
C SER A 513 72.81 -187.25 7.26
N ALA A 514 73.29 -187.07 6.02
CA ALA A 514 73.41 -188.14 5.04
C ALA A 514 74.63 -189.05 5.33
N GLU A 515 75.71 -188.50 5.89
CA GLU A 515 76.93 -189.23 6.28
C GLU A 515 76.75 -190.12 7.52
N THR A 516 75.82 -189.78 8.42
CA THR A 516 75.51 -190.59 9.61
C THR A 516 74.62 -191.79 9.29
N SER A 517 73.75 -191.69 8.27
CA SER A 517 72.84 -192.77 7.87
C SER A 517 73.53 -193.92 7.12
N THR A 518 74.68 -193.68 6.48
CA THR A 518 75.46 -194.73 5.80
C THR A 518 76.32 -195.55 6.76
N LYS A 519 76.79 -194.95 7.87
CA LYS A 519 77.55 -195.64 8.92
C LYS A 519 76.70 -196.54 9.82
N GLU A 520 75.40 -196.29 9.96
CA GLU A 520 74.48 -197.16 10.72
C GLU A 520 74.09 -198.44 9.97
N VAL A 521 74.13 -198.44 8.63
CA VAL A 521 73.83 -199.65 7.82
C VAL A 521 74.98 -200.67 7.89
N GLU A 522 76.24 -200.23 7.95
CA GLU A 522 77.43 -201.10 8.08
C GLU A 522 77.57 -201.75 9.47
N LEU A 523 77.09 -201.09 10.54
CA LEU A 523 77.07 -201.66 11.90
C LEU A 523 75.97 -202.71 12.11
N SER A 524 74.90 -202.68 11.30
CA SER A 524 73.79 -203.63 11.38
C SER A 524 74.09 -204.99 10.72
N SER A 525 75.01 -205.04 9.74
CA SER A 525 75.42 -206.27 9.05
C SER A 525 76.47 -207.07 9.84
N LEU A 526 77.34 -206.39 10.61
CA LEU A 526 78.33 -207.00 11.50
C LEU A 526 77.73 -207.62 12.77
N LYS A 527 76.53 -207.18 13.21
CA LYS A 527 75.85 -207.75 14.38
C LYS A 527 75.10 -209.06 14.05
N LYS A 528 74.64 -209.24 12.81
CA LYS A 528 74.02 -210.48 12.35
C LYS A 528 75.02 -211.63 12.10
N SER A 529 76.31 -211.34 11.88
CA SER A 529 77.35 -212.37 11.77
C SER A 529 77.83 -212.91 13.13
N SER A 530 77.58 -212.20 14.23
CA SER A 530 77.99 -212.62 15.59
C SER A 530 76.97 -213.54 16.27
N ASP A 531 75.67 -213.31 16.04
CA ASP A 531 74.61 -214.08 16.73
C ASP A 531 74.31 -215.44 16.05
N ALA A 532 74.68 -215.63 14.77
CA ALA A 532 74.56 -216.91 14.08
C ALA A 532 75.67 -217.92 14.47
N LEU A 533 76.86 -217.44 14.87
CA LEU A 533 77.98 -218.28 15.31
C LEU A 533 77.77 -218.87 16.73
N LYS A 534 77.01 -218.19 17.59
CA LYS A 534 76.72 -218.67 18.96
C LYS A 534 75.53 -219.65 19.06
N ALA A 535 74.70 -219.75 18.01
CA ALA A 535 73.58 -220.69 17.98
C ALA A 535 73.98 -222.09 17.45
N ALA A 536 74.96 -222.19 16.55
CA ALA A 536 75.43 -223.49 16.03
C ALA A 536 76.37 -224.23 17.01
N GLU A 537 77.14 -223.53 17.84
CA GLU A 537 77.96 -224.15 18.91
C GLU A 537 77.12 -224.74 20.05
N LYS A 538 75.84 -224.33 20.19
CA LYS A 538 74.92 -224.91 21.20
C LYS A 538 74.23 -226.18 20.72
N GLU A 539 74.15 -226.43 19.41
CA GLU A 539 73.58 -227.66 18.85
C GLU A 539 74.65 -228.74 18.55
N GLN A 540 75.87 -228.58 19.07
CA GLN A 540 76.82 -229.67 19.27
C GLN A 540 76.72 -230.33 20.67
N ALA A 541 75.87 -229.84 21.58
CA ALA A 541 75.88 -230.27 22.98
C ALA A 541 74.68 -231.14 23.44
N GLU A 542 73.60 -231.28 22.67
CA GLU A 542 72.35 -231.88 23.20
C GLU A 542 71.81 -233.16 22.53
N LYS A 543 72.55 -233.80 21.61
CA LYS A 543 72.20 -235.16 21.10
C LYS A 543 73.35 -236.17 21.11
N ALA A 544 74.15 -236.09 22.17
CA ALA A 544 74.92 -237.21 22.72
C ALA A 544 74.39 -237.57 24.12
N ARG A 545 73.07 -237.74 24.23
CA ARG A 545 72.39 -238.52 25.28
C ARG A 545 71.24 -239.31 24.67
#